data_AF-A0ABC8BEY3-F1
#
_entry.id   AF-A0ABC8BEY3-F1
#
_cell.length_a   1.000
_cell.length_b   1.000
_cell.length_c   1.000
_cell.angle_alpha   90.00
_cell.angle_beta   90.00
_cell.angle_gamma   90.00
#
_symmetry.space_group_name_H-M   'P 1'
#
loop_
_entity.id
_entity.type
_entity.pdbx_description
1 polymer ?
#
loop_
_entity_poly.entity_id
_entity_poly.type
_entity_poly.pdbx_seq_one_letter_code
_entity_poly.pdbx_strand_id
1 'polypeptide(L)' 'MSPLKKSIDDAGGVPVVALACGKTPRAVYKWLSAECLPRTEYTGETHYAERISALAAARGKPFEASWLLAEAHPNKSAA' A
#
# COMPACT_ATOMS: atom_id res chain seq x y z
N MET A 1 1.38 -5.12 -14.02
CA MET A 1 0.63 -5.06 -12.75
C MET A 1 1.48 -4.23 -11.79
N SER A 2 0.97 -3.13 -11.26
CA SER A 2 1.79 -2.25 -10.40
C SER A 2 2.18 -2.93 -9.09
N PRO A 3 3.36 -2.61 -8.54
CA PRO A 3 3.83 -3.13 -7.25
C PRO A 3 2.82 -2.91 -6.12
N LEU A 4 2.15 -1.75 -6.11
CA LEU A 4 1.13 -1.41 -5.12
C LEU A 4 -0.07 -2.36 -5.19
N LYS A 5 -0.58 -2.64 -6.39
CA LYS A 5 -1.70 -3.56 -6.58
C LYS A 5 -1.35 -4.97 -6.10
N LYS A 6 -0.18 -5.48 -6.52
CA LYS A 6 0.31 -6.80 -6.09
C LYS A 6 0.41 -6.89 -4.56
N SER A 7 0.99 -5.87 -3.93
CA SER A 7 1.16 -5.83 -2.47
C SER A 7 -0.18 -5.83 -1.73
N ILE A 8 -1.18 -5.10 -2.24
CA ILE A 8 -2.53 -5.10 -1.68
C ILE A 8 -3.22 -6.46 -1.86
N ASP A 9 -3.06 -7.11 -3.02
CA ASP A 9 -3.61 -8.45 -3.27
C ASP A 9 -2.95 -9.48 -2.34
N ASP A 10 -1.64 -9.41 -2.16
CA ASP A 10 -0.86 -10.27 -1.26
C ASP A 10 -1.24 -10.08 0.22
N ALA A 11 -1.64 -8.86 0.60
CA ALA A 11 -2.18 -8.53 1.93
C ALA A 11 -3.63 -9.01 2.16
N GLY A 12 -4.30 -9.59 1.16
CA GLY A 12 -5.68 -10.07 1.25
C GLY A 12 -6.71 -9.18 0.55
N GLY A 13 -6.25 -8.27 -0.30
CA GLY A 13 -7.08 -7.42 -1.14
C GLY A 13 -7.56 -6.14 -0.46
N VAL A 14 -8.22 -5.32 -1.28
CA VAL A 14 -8.74 -3.99 -0.90
C VAL A 14 -9.56 -3.95 0.40
N PRO A 15 -10.54 -4.84 0.65
CA PRO A 15 -11.37 -4.73 1.87
C PRO A 15 -10.56 -4.99 3.16
N VAL A 16 -9.62 -5.94 3.12
CA VAL A 16 -8.77 -6.27 4.28
C VAL A 16 -7.80 -5.14 4.57
N VAL A 17 -7.15 -4.61 3.53
CA VAL A 17 -6.23 -3.47 3.67
C VAL A 17 -6.96 -2.22 4.15
N ALA A 18 -8.14 -1.93 3.61
CA ALA A 18 -8.95 -0.80 4.04
C ALA A 18 -9.26 -0.86 5.54
N LEU A 19 -9.69 -2.03 6.02
CA LEU A 19 -9.97 -2.25 7.44
C LEU A 19 -8.72 -2.05 8.31
N ALA A 20 -7.60 -2.69 7.96
CA ALA A 20 -6.35 -2.58 8.72
C ALA A 20 -5.78 -1.15 8.74
N CYS A 21 -5.97 -0.40 7.65
CA CYS A 21 -5.53 0.99 7.54
C CYS A 21 -6.53 2.00 8.13
N GLY A 22 -7.69 1.56 8.63
CA GLY A 22 -8.74 2.46 9.12
C GLY A 22 -9.28 3.39 8.01
N LYS A 23 -9.36 2.88 6.79
CA LYS A 23 -9.80 3.61 5.59
C LYS A 23 -10.99 2.93 4.94
N THR A 24 -11.64 3.66 4.05
CA THR A 24 -12.69 3.10 3.21
C THR A 24 -12.06 2.34 2.02
N PRO A 25 -12.71 1.29 1.49
CA PRO A 25 -12.28 0.63 0.25
C PRO A 25 -12.05 1.63 -0.90
N ARG A 26 -12.89 2.67 -0.98
CA ARG A 26 -12.78 3.75 -1.97
C ARG A 26 -11.45 4.50 -1.86
N ALA A 27 -10.93 4.74 -0.65
CA ALA A 27 -9.63 5.38 -0.46
C ALA A 27 -8.49 4.50 -0.99
N VAL A 28 -8.54 3.19 -0.72
CA VAL A 28 -7.55 2.23 -1.24
C VAL A 28 -7.63 2.12 -2.77
N TYR A 29 -8.83 2.11 -3.35
CA TYR A 29 -8.98 2.20 -4.81
C TYR A 29 -8.41 3.50 -5.39
N LYS A 30 -8.46 4.61 -4.66
CA LYS A 30 -7.80 5.86 -5.07
C LYS A 30 -6.28 5.70 -5.11
N TRP A 31 -5.70 5.02 -4.12
CA TRP A 31 -4.26 4.70 -4.13
C TRP A 31 -3.89 3.84 -5.33
N LEU A 32 -4.69 2.80 -5.61
CA LEU A 32 -4.51 1.94 -6.78
C LEU A 32 -4.64 2.71 -8.11
N SER A 33 -5.62 3.60 -8.22
CA SER A 33 -5.84 4.41 -9.44
C SER A 33 -4.74 5.45 -9.64
N ALA A 34 -4.14 5.96 -8.58
CA ALA A 34 -3.03 6.90 -8.62
C ALA A 34 -1.66 6.19 -8.62
N GLU A 35 -1.67 4.86 -8.53
CA GLU A 35 -0.51 3.98 -8.34
C GLU A 35 0.47 4.44 -7.24
N CYS A 36 -0.05 5.16 -6.23
CA CYS A 36 0.75 5.73 -5.17
C CYS A 36 0.04 5.71 -3.82
N LEU A 37 0.84 5.69 -2.76
CA LEU A 37 0.38 5.85 -1.39
C LEU A 37 0.16 7.34 -1.06
N PRO A 38 -0.69 7.66 -0.07
CA PRO A 38 -0.96 9.04 0.30
C PRO A 38 0.30 9.73 0.84
N ARG A 39 0.42 11.04 0.63
CA ARG A 39 1.57 11.85 1.07
C ARG A 39 1.90 11.67 2.57
N THR A 40 0.89 11.37 3.38
CA THR A 40 1.00 11.12 4.82
C THR A 40 1.94 9.96 5.17
N GLU A 41 2.12 8.98 4.28
CA GLU A 41 3.13 7.92 4.46
C GLU A 41 4.55 8.46 4.39
N TYR A 42 4.77 9.47 3.55
CA TYR A 42 6.08 10.06 3.31
C TYR A 42 6.42 11.18 4.30
N THR A 43 5.41 11.73 4.97
CA THR A 43 5.59 12.67 6.09
C THR A 43 5.63 11.97 7.46
N GLY A 44 5.43 10.65 7.50
CA GLY A 44 5.42 9.87 8.75
C GLY A 44 4.16 10.05 9.60
N GLU A 45 3.10 10.65 9.05
CA GLU A 45 1.80 10.77 9.72
C GLU A 45 1.04 9.45 9.72
N THR A 46 1.34 8.57 8.75
CA THR A 46 0.70 7.27 8.59
C THR A 46 1.73 6.18 8.29
N HIS A 47 1.37 4.93 8.61
CA HIS A 47 2.20 3.73 8.44
C HIS A 47 1.44 2.60 7.72
N TYR A 48 0.73 2.92 6.64
CA TYR A 48 -0.01 1.97 5.82
C TYR A 48 0.90 0.92 5.17
N ALA A 49 2.09 1.30 4.68
CA ALA A 49 3.02 0.37 4.06
C ALA A 49 3.44 -0.76 5.01
N GLU A 50 3.70 -0.43 6.29
CA GLU A 50 4.01 -1.40 7.34
C GLU A 50 2.82 -2.32 7.64
N ARG A 51 1.60 -1.77 7.66
CA ARG A 51 0.39 -2.59 7.86
C ARG A 51 0.15 -3.55 6.71
N ILE A 52 0.35 -3.11 5.47
CA ILE A 52 0.19 -3.95 4.28
C ILE A 52 1.27 -5.05 4.27
N SER A 53 2.52 -4.72 4.61
CA SER A 53 3.60 -5.72 4.68
C SER A 53 3.34 -6.75 5.78
N ALA A 54 2.87 -6.33 6.96
CA ALA A 54 2.50 -7.23 8.05
C ALA A 54 1.35 -8.18 7.65
N LEU A 55 0.33 -7.66 6.96
CA LEU A 55 -0.77 -8.49 6.44
C LEU A 55 -0.28 -9.51 5.40
N ALA A 56 0.59 -9.09 4.48
CA ALA A 56 1.12 -9.98 3.46
C ALA A 56 2.05 -11.04 4.07
N ALA A 57 2.88 -10.66 5.05
CA ALA A 57 3.69 -11.59 5.82
C ALA A 57 2.85 -12.64 6.57
N ALA A 58 1.74 -12.22 7.20
CA ALA A 58 0.79 -13.14 7.86
C ALA A 58 0.14 -14.13 6.87
N ARG A 59 0.16 -13.82 5.57
CA ARG A 59 -0.34 -14.67 4.48
C ARG A 59 0.76 -15.45 3.75
N GLY A 60 2.01 -15.40 4.24
CA GLY A 60 3.15 -16.09 3.64
C GLY A 60 3.79 -15.38 2.44
N LYS A 61 3.51 -14.09 2.26
CA LYS A 61 4.06 -13.24 1.19
C LYS A 61 4.73 -11.98 1.76
N PRO A 62 5.78 -12.12 2.58
CA PRO A 62 6.44 -10.98 3.19
C PRO A 62 7.12 -10.11 2.14
N PHE A 63 7.10 -8.79 2.36
CA PHE A 63 7.86 -7.82 1.59
C PHE A 63 8.25 -6.65 2.49
N GLU A 64 9.27 -5.89 2.07
CA GLU A 64 9.76 -4.73 2.84
C GLU A 64 8.85 -3.51 2.64
N ALA A 65 8.44 -2.87 3.75
CA ALA A 65 7.59 -1.67 3.70
C ALA A 65 8.30 -0.50 2.99
N SER A 66 9.61 -0.35 3.21
CA SER A 66 10.45 0.66 2.55
C SER A 66 10.50 0.48 1.03
N TRP A 67 10.53 -0.77 0.56
CA TRP A 67 10.43 -1.08 -0.87
C TRP A 67 9.08 -0.64 -1.42
N LEU A 68 7.98 -0.94 -0.72
CA LEU A 68 6.64 -0.50 -1.15
C LEU A 68 6.54 1.04 -1.18
N LEU A 69 7.11 1.74 -0.19
CA LEU A 69 7.13 3.21 -0.18
C LEU A 69 7.89 3.77 -1.37
N ALA A 70 9.04 3.18 -1.73
CA ALA A 70 9.82 3.58 -2.89
C ALA A 70 9.06 3.32 -4.20
N GLU A 71 8.38 2.18 -4.32
CA GLU A 71 7.58 1.82 -5.51
C GLU A 71 6.29 2.62 -5.65
N ALA A 72 5.62 2.93 -4.55
CA ALA A 72 4.36 3.65 -4.53
C ALA A 72 4.52 5.17 -4.33
N HIS A 73 5.73 5.72 -4.56
CA HIS A 73 5.99 7.14 -4.39
C HIS A 73 5.28 7.96 -5.48
N PRO A 74 4.52 9.02 -5.14
CA PRO A 74 3.74 9.79 -6.12
C PRO A 74 4.58 10.41 -7.23
N ASN A 75 5.86 10.72 -6.96
CA ASN A 75 6.80 11.24 -7.97
C ASN A 75 7.50 10.15 -8.80
N LYS A 76 7.17 8.86 -8.64
CA LYS A 76 7.80 7.79 -9.42
C LYS A 76 7.27 7.70 -10.85
N SER A 77 6.10 8.29 -11.13
CA SER A 77 5.54 8.35 -12.48
C SER A 77 5.93 9.65 -13.19
N ALA A 78 7.19 9.73 -13.62
CA ALA A 78 7.67 10.53 -14.75
C ALA A 78 9.11 10.13 -15.13
N ALA A 79 9.26 9.01 -15.83
CA ALA A 79 10.41 8.71 -16.68
C ALA A 79 9.95 7.87 -17.87
#